data_AF-A0A7S2LEF0-F1
#
_entry.id   AF-A0A7S2LEF0-F1
#
_cell.length_a   1.000
_cell.length_b   1.000
_cell.length_c   1.000
_cell.angle_alpha   90.00
_cell.angle_beta   90.00
_cell.angle_gamma   90.00
#
_symmetry.space_group_name_H-M   'P 1'
#
loop_
_entity.id
_entity.type
_entity.pdbx_description
1 polymer ?
#
loop_
_entity_poly.entity_id
_entity_poly.type
_entity_poly.pdbx_seq_one_letter_code
_entity_poly.pdbx_strand_id
1 'polypeptide(L)'
;SFVKLVRRDYKKYVQGKKCGMTAAREAELQALGFVFEGGKTPERKVTQPKSWEERYQDLIRYKEQNGDTIVPQNSGRLGQWVHAQRVHYKKFKKGEQSQMTAEKALKLSEIGFCFDAAERFRGSRISTMQRPLETAEEVQVQIPDVPPALGGSFY
;
A
#
# COMPACT_ATOMS: atom_id res chain seq x y z
N SER A 1 21.15 7.05 -22.12
CA SER A 1 21.55 5.75 -22.67
C SER A 1 22.03 5.94 -24.09
N PHE A 2 22.96 5.10 -24.53
CA PHE A 2 23.55 5.10 -25.88
C PHE A 2 22.48 5.19 -26.99
N VAL A 3 21.47 4.32 -26.96
CA VAL A 3 20.37 4.26 -27.94
C VAL A 3 19.61 5.60 -28.10
N LYS A 4 19.37 6.32 -26.99
CA LYS A 4 18.67 7.63 -27.04
C LYS A 4 19.50 8.70 -27.73
N LEU A 5 20.82 8.69 -27.54
CA LEU A 5 21.74 9.65 -28.15
C LEU A 5 21.85 9.40 -29.66
N VAL A 6 22.04 8.13 -30.06
CA VAL A 6 22.13 7.71 -31.47
C VAL A 6 20.87 8.08 -32.24
N ARG A 7 19.67 7.82 -31.71
CA ARG A 7 18.39 8.21 -32.35
C ARG A 7 18.20 9.74 -32.46
N ARG A 8 18.59 10.48 -31.42
CA ARG A 8 18.55 11.96 -31.43
C ARG A 8 19.47 12.53 -32.50
N ASP A 9 20.69 12.00 -32.59
CA ASP A 9 21.71 12.53 -33.50
C ASP A 9 21.41 12.12 -34.95
N TYR A 10 20.87 10.92 -35.20
CA TYR A 10 20.31 10.54 -36.50
C TYR A 10 19.17 11.46 -36.95
N LYS A 11 18.25 11.84 -36.05
CA LYS A 11 17.18 12.79 -36.39
C LYS A 11 17.73 14.17 -36.81
N LYS A 12 18.83 14.62 -36.19
CA LYS A 12 19.51 15.86 -36.59
C LYS A 12 20.21 15.71 -37.94
N TYR A 13 20.84 14.56 -38.19
CA TYR A 13 21.49 14.22 -39.46
C TYR A 13 20.51 14.27 -40.63
N VAL A 14 19.35 13.62 -40.50
CA VAL A 14 18.27 13.66 -41.51
C VAL A 14 17.73 15.08 -41.73
N GLN A 15 17.77 15.94 -40.71
CA GLN A 15 17.38 17.35 -40.80
C GLN A 15 18.49 18.27 -41.34
N GLY A 16 19.65 17.73 -41.73
CA GLY A 16 20.81 18.51 -42.19
C GLY A 16 21.48 19.36 -41.09
N LYS A 17 21.17 19.11 -39.82
CA LYS A 17 21.75 19.84 -38.69
C LYS A 17 23.08 19.24 -38.29
N LYS A 18 24.03 20.09 -37.86
CA LYS A 18 25.33 19.66 -37.35
C LYS A 18 25.16 18.68 -36.17
N CYS A 19 25.63 17.47 -36.36
CA CYS A 19 25.62 16.40 -35.37
C CYS A 19 26.81 15.46 -35.61
N GLY A 20 27.09 14.57 -34.67
CA GLY A 20 28.18 13.60 -34.78
C GLY A 20 27.85 12.36 -35.61
N MET A 21 26.76 12.36 -36.38
CA MET A 21 26.43 11.26 -37.28
C MET A 21 27.08 11.43 -38.64
N THR A 22 27.67 10.35 -39.13
CA THR A 22 28.28 10.24 -40.46
C THR A 22 27.57 9.13 -41.23
N ALA A 23 27.62 9.19 -42.56
CA ALA A 23 27.03 8.16 -43.43
C ALA A 23 27.65 6.78 -43.16
N ALA A 24 28.96 6.72 -42.89
CA ALA A 24 29.65 5.49 -42.49
C ALA A 24 29.09 4.92 -41.19
N ARG A 25 28.87 5.78 -40.19
CA ARG A 25 28.33 5.37 -38.89
C ARG A 25 26.87 4.91 -38.98
N GLU A 26 26.09 5.51 -39.88
CA GLU A 26 24.73 5.05 -40.19
C GLU A 26 24.75 3.63 -40.76
N ALA A 27 25.57 3.40 -41.80
CA ALA A 27 25.66 2.10 -42.47
C ALA A 27 26.11 0.98 -41.51
N GLU A 28 27.08 1.24 -40.64
CA GLU A 28 27.51 0.29 -39.60
C GLU A 28 26.35 -0.14 -38.68
N LEU A 29 25.54 0.82 -38.25
CA LEU A 29 24.43 0.57 -37.34
C LEU A 29 23.27 -0.11 -38.07
N GLN A 30 23.00 0.23 -39.34
CA GLN A 30 22.03 -0.50 -40.16
C GLN A 30 22.44 -1.96 -40.36
N ALA A 31 23.73 -2.23 -40.62
CA ALA A 31 24.26 -3.59 -40.76
C ALA A 31 24.09 -4.43 -39.48
N LEU A 32 24.11 -3.80 -38.30
CA LEU A 32 23.85 -4.43 -37.00
C LEU A 32 22.35 -4.60 -36.70
N GLY A 33 21.46 -4.23 -37.63
CA GLY A 33 20.01 -4.29 -37.43
C GLY A 33 19.48 -3.21 -36.46
N PHE A 34 20.24 -2.12 -36.26
CA PHE A 34 19.82 -1.04 -35.38
C PHE A 34 18.71 -0.21 -36.03
N VAL A 35 17.53 -0.20 -35.41
CA VAL A 35 16.37 0.59 -35.88
C VAL A 35 16.47 2.03 -35.39
N PHE A 36 16.76 2.94 -36.32
CA PHE A 36 16.90 4.39 -36.11
C PHE A 36 15.60 5.11 -35.84
N GLU A 37 14.52 4.67 -36.49
CA GLU A 37 13.18 5.10 -36.16
C GLU A 37 12.81 4.48 -34.81
N GLY A 38 13.14 5.21 -33.75
CA GLY A 38 12.46 5.07 -32.49
C GLY A 38 11.01 5.46 -32.70
N GLY A 39 10.21 4.55 -33.25
CA GLY A 39 8.77 4.64 -33.18
C GLY A 39 8.33 4.93 -31.74
N LYS A 40 7.11 5.47 -31.61
CA LYS A 40 6.41 5.61 -30.33
C LYS A 40 6.75 4.36 -29.51
N THR A 41 7.38 4.53 -28.34
CA THR A 41 7.71 3.44 -27.40
C THR A 41 6.61 2.38 -27.51
N PRO A 42 6.91 1.10 -27.82
CA PRO A 42 5.89 0.09 -28.08
C PRO A 42 4.82 0.28 -27.03
N GLU A 43 3.61 0.60 -27.49
CA GLU A 43 2.57 1.28 -26.72
C GLU A 43 2.62 0.76 -25.30
N ARG A 44 3.18 1.56 -24.39
CA ARG A 44 3.45 1.12 -23.02
C ARG A 44 2.08 0.67 -22.54
N LYS A 45 1.85 -0.64 -22.42
CA LYS A 45 0.56 -1.18 -21.97
C LYS A 45 0.19 -0.37 -20.74
N VAL A 46 -0.77 0.54 -20.91
CA VAL A 46 -1.20 1.42 -19.83
C VAL A 46 -2.00 0.48 -18.95
N THR A 47 -1.31 -0.21 -18.03
CA THR A 47 -2.02 -0.97 -17.01
C THR A 47 -2.82 0.06 -16.24
N GLN A 48 -4.14 0.04 -16.42
CA GLN A 48 -5.03 0.95 -15.74
C GLN A 48 -4.71 0.94 -14.25
N PRO A 49 -4.62 2.10 -13.60
CA PRO A 49 -4.39 2.15 -12.17
C PRO A 49 -5.55 1.43 -11.48
N LYS A 50 -5.24 0.38 -10.71
CA LYS A 50 -6.22 -0.29 -9.86
C LYS A 50 -6.85 0.73 -8.90
N SER A 51 -8.15 0.62 -8.71
CA SER A 51 -8.92 1.38 -7.72
C SER A 51 -8.46 1.09 -6.29
N TRP A 52 -8.91 1.92 -5.34
CA TRP A 52 -8.61 1.73 -3.92
C TRP A 52 -9.14 0.39 -3.40
N GLU A 53 -10.34 -0.01 -3.81
CA GLU A 53 -10.98 -1.26 -3.36
C GLU A 53 -10.24 -2.50 -3.87
N GLU A 54 -9.79 -2.51 -5.13
CA GLU A 54 -8.99 -3.62 -5.66
C GLU A 54 -7.64 -3.74 -4.92
N ARG A 55 -7.06 -2.62 -4.49
CA ARG A 55 -5.83 -2.63 -3.69
C ARG A 55 -6.05 -3.07 -2.25
N TYR A 56 -7.21 -2.75 -1.71
CA TYR A 56 -7.65 -3.26 -0.41
C TYR A 56 -7.83 -4.79 -0.45
N GLN A 57 -8.42 -5.34 -1.52
CA GLN A 57 -8.48 -6.79 -1.73
C GLN A 57 -7.10 -7.42 -1.90
N ASP A 58 -6.19 -6.79 -2.66
CA ASP A 58 -4.79 -7.23 -2.75
C ASP A 58 -4.11 -7.30 -1.35
N LEU A 59 -4.44 -6.37 -0.45
CA LEU A 59 -3.93 -6.34 0.92
C LEU A 59 -4.52 -7.46 1.80
N ILE A 60 -5.81 -7.76 1.66
CA ILE A 60 -6.44 -8.89 2.38
C ILE A 60 -5.75 -10.20 1.98
N ARG A 61 -5.58 -10.43 0.67
CA ARG A 61 -4.85 -11.61 0.17
C ARG A 61 -3.41 -11.67 0.68
N TYR A 62 -2.74 -10.52 0.75
CA TYR A 62 -1.38 -10.45 1.31
C TYR A 62 -1.36 -10.86 2.77
N LYS A 63 -2.35 -10.42 3.57
CA LYS A 63 -2.50 -10.78 4.97
C LYS A 63 -2.76 -12.29 5.13
N GLU A 64 -3.62 -12.88 4.30
CA GLU A 64 -3.87 -14.33 4.31
C GLU A 64 -2.60 -15.14 4.05
N GLN A 65 -1.72 -14.65 3.16
CA GLN A 65 -0.49 -15.35 2.78
C GLN A 65 0.65 -15.17 3.78
N ASN A 66 0.79 -13.97 4.37
CA ASN A 66 1.95 -13.62 5.22
C ASN A 66 1.61 -13.53 6.71
N GLY A 67 0.33 -13.58 7.08
CA GLY A 67 -0.16 -13.35 8.45
C GLY A 67 -0.17 -11.88 8.88
N ASP A 68 0.65 -11.04 8.25
CA ASP A 68 0.82 -9.63 8.59
C ASP A 68 0.35 -8.68 7.49
N THR A 69 -0.08 -7.47 7.88
CA THR A 69 -0.39 -6.38 6.95
C THR A 69 0.81 -5.48 6.67
N ILE A 70 2.03 -5.89 7.05
CA ILE A 70 3.24 -5.09 6.93
C ILE A 70 3.89 -5.38 5.58
N VAL A 71 3.50 -4.59 4.59
CA VAL A 71 4.10 -4.70 3.25
C VAL A 71 5.33 -3.78 3.17
N PRO A 72 6.53 -4.32 2.87
CA PRO A 72 7.70 -3.49 2.57
C PRO A 72 7.43 -2.57 1.38
N GLN A 73 7.97 -1.35 1.40
CA GLN A 73 7.78 -0.39 0.30
C GLN A 73 8.30 -0.93 -1.05
N ASN A 74 9.34 -1.77 -1.00
CA ASN A 74 9.97 -2.36 -2.18
C ASN A 74 9.22 -3.57 -2.76
N SER A 75 8.11 -4.01 -2.14
CA SER A 75 7.26 -5.11 -2.63
C SER A 75 6.37 -4.70 -3.81
N GLY A 76 6.85 -3.77 -4.64
CA GLY A 76 6.16 -3.30 -5.84
C GLY A 76 4.96 -2.38 -5.55
N ARG A 77 3.92 -2.52 -6.37
CA ARG A 77 2.78 -1.59 -6.39
C ARG A 77 1.97 -1.61 -5.09
N LEU A 78 1.87 -2.76 -4.43
CA LEU A 78 1.15 -2.89 -3.15
C LEU A 78 1.90 -2.18 -2.02
N GLY A 79 3.22 -2.33 -1.95
CA GLY A 79 4.06 -1.63 -0.96
C GLY A 79 4.01 -0.11 -1.10
N GLN A 80 4.04 0.39 -2.34
CA GLN A 80 3.84 1.81 -2.63
C GLN A 80 2.45 2.30 -2.20
N TRP A 81 1.41 1.52 -2.44
CA TRP A 81 0.05 1.86 -2.03
C TRP A 81 -0.11 1.88 -0.51
N VAL A 82 0.43 0.89 0.20
CA VAL A 82 0.46 0.82 1.67
C VAL A 82 1.18 2.05 2.25
N HIS A 83 2.33 2.42 1.69
CA HIS A 83 3.03 3.63 2.09
C HIS A 83 2.17 4.89 1.88
N ALA A 84 1.50 5.01 0.74
CA ALA A 84 0.60 6.13 0.47
C ALA A 84 -0.55 6.20 1.49
N GLN A 85 -1.16 5.07 1.87
CA GLN A 85 -2.20 5.04 2.90
C GLN A 85 -1.69 5.58 4.24
N ARG A 86 -0.47 5.22 4.66
CA ARG A 86 0.14 5.74 5.90
C ARG A 86 0.38 7.25 5.84
N VAL A 87 0.87 7.76 4.71
CA VAL A 87 1.08 9.21 4.52
C VAL A 87 -0.25 9.96 4.55
N HIS A 88 -1.27 9.45 3.85
CA HIS A 88 -2.59 10.07 3.84
C HIS A 88 -3.27 10.02 5.21
N TYR A 89 -3.11 8.93 5.98
CA TYR A 89 -3.62 8.84 7.34
C TYR A 89 -2.97 9.86 8.29
N LYS A 90 -1.64 10.07 8.17
CA LYS A 90 -0.94 11.11 8.95
C LYS A 90 -1.47 12.51 8.65
N LYS A 91 -1.72 12.82 7.37
CA LYS A 91 -2.32 14.09 6.95
C LYS A 91 -3.75 14.25 7.46
N PHE A 92 -4.57 13.20 7.35
CA PHE A 92 -5.93 13.17 7.88
C PHE A 92 -5.96 13.45 9.39
N LYS A 93 -5.07 12.82 10.17
CA LYS A 93 -4.96 13.07 11.62
C LYS A 93 -4.53 14.50 11.95
N LYS A 94 -3.77 15.15 11.07
CA LYS A 94 -3.35 16.55 11.20
C LYS A 94 -4.42 17.56 10.72
N GLY A 95 -5.54 17.08 10.19
CA GLY A 95 -6.58 17.93 9.60
C GLY A 95 -6.20 18.52 8.25
N GLU A 96 -5.16 18.00 7.59
CA GLU A 96 -4.75 18.43 6.26
C GLU A 96 -5.57 17.73 5.16
N GLN A 97 -5.68 18.37 3.99
CA GLN A 97 -6.33 17.76 2.83
C GLN A 97 -5.64 16.44 2.44
N SER A 98 -6.43 15.37 2.37
CA SER A 98 -5.94 14.04 2.02
C SER A 98 -7.00 13.24 1.26
N GLN A 99 -6.58 12.19 0.56
CA GLN A 99 -7.47 11.24 -0.12
C GLN A 99 -8.04 10.17 0.84
N MET A 100 -7.69 10.25 2.13
CA MET A 100 -8.17 9.37 3.17
C MET A 100 -9.51 9.89 3.68
N THR A 101 -10.52 9.02 3.66
CA THR A 101 -11.82 9.25 4.31
C THR A 101 -11.90 8.44 5.59
N ALA A 102 -12.78 8.82 6.51
CA ALA A 102 -13.01 8.08 7.74
C ALA A 102 -13.38 6.61 7.45
N GLU A 103 -14.22 6.36 6.44
CA GLU A 103 -14.61 5.01 6.01
C GLU A 103 -13.43 4.15 5.57
N LYS A 104 -12.50 4.71 4.77
CA LYS A 104 -11.29 4.00 4.33
C LYS A 104 -10.37 3.68 5.50
N ALA A 105 -10.24 4.61 6.44
CA ALA A 105 -9.46 4.39 7.66
C ALA A 105 -10.09 3.30 8.54
N LEU A 106 -11.42 3.27 8.67
CA LEU A 106 -12.15 2.23 9.39
C LEU A 106 -11.94 0.85 8.77
N LYS A 107 -12.17 0.70 7.45
CA LYS A 107 -11.91 -0.56 6.73
C LYS A 107 -10.49 -1.08 6.95
N LEU A 108 -9.50 -0.20 6.86
CA LEU A 108 -8.10 -0.57 7.12
C LEU A 108 -7.88 -0.96 8.59
N SER A 109 -8.52 -0.28 9.55
CA SER A 109 -8.41 -0.64 10.96
C SER A 109 -9.06 -1.98 11.30
N GLU A 110 -10.19 -2.33 10.66
CA GLU A 110 -10.89 -3.60 10.85
C GLU A 110 -10.03 -4.81 10.47
N ILE A 111 -9.24 -4.68 9.40
CA ILE A 111 -8.30 -5.74 9.00
C ILE A 111 -7.02 -5.76 9.86
N GLY A 112 -6.90 -4.91 10.88
CA GLY A 112 -5.72 -4.80 11.73
C GLY A 112 -4.54 -4.12 11.06
N PHE A 113 -4.79 -3.21 10.10
CA PHE A 113 -3.71 -2.53 9.38
C PHE A 113 -2.91 -1.61 10.30
N CYS A 114 -1.59 -1.86 10.37
CA CYS A 114 -0.68 -0.99 11.10
C CYS A 114 -0.35 0.29 10.31
N PHE A 115 -0.93 1.41 10.74
CA PHE A 115 -0.69 2.75 10.17
C PHE A 115 0.68 3.33 10.52
N ASP A 116 1.31 2.86 11.61
CA ASP A 116 2.58 3.38 12.09
C ASP A 116 3.67 2.31 12.10
N ALA A 117 4.53 2.32 11.09
CA ALA A 117 5.68 1.41 11.05
C ALA A 117 6.74 1.73 12.12
N ALA A 118 6.71 2.91 12.74
CA ALA A 118 7.65 3.28 13.79
C ALA A 118 7.36 2.58 15.13
N GLU A 119 6.14 2.10 15.35
CA GLU A 119 5.76 1.38 16.58
C GLU A 119 6.57 0.09 16.76
N ARG A 120 7.06 -0.55 15.69
CA ARG A 120 7.95 -1.71 15.83
C ARG A 120 9.41 -1.35 16.18
N PHE A 121 9.89 -0.17 15.79
CA PHE A 121 11.23 0.27 16.21
C PHE A 121 11.26 0.70 17.69
N ARG A 122 10.13 1.17 18.25
CA ARG A 122 9.97 1.41 19.69
C ARG A 122 9.48 0.19 20.49
N GLY A 123 8.89 -0.79 19.80
CA GLY A 123 8.14 -1.91 20.37
C GLY A 123 8.90 -3.22 20.59
N SER A 124 10.24 -3.26 20.48
CA SER A 124 11.02 -4.41 20.98
C SER A 124 10.96 -4.58 22.51
N ARG A 125 10.04 -3.89 23.21
CA ARG A 125 9.81 -3.95 24.67
C ARG A 125 8.36 -4.20 25.11
N ILE A 126 7.43 -4.53 24.21
CA ILE A 126 6.10 -5.04 24.59
C ILE A 126 5.91 -6.36 23.84
N SER A 127 6.68 -7.41 24.17
CA SER A 127 6.32 -8.36 25.24
C SER A 127 4.81 -8.50 25.37
N THR A 128 4.28 -9.50 24.68
CA THR A 128 3.33 -10.46 25.25
C THR A 128 2.49 -9.89 26.40
N MET A 129 1.43 -9.17 26.07
CA MET A 129 0.32 -8.95 27.00
C MET A 129 -0.89 -9.64 26.39
N GLN A 130 -1.06 -10.87 26.84
CA GLN A 130 -2.30 -11.62 27.00
C GLN A 130 -3.56 -10.96 26.42
N ARG A 131 -4.14 -11.64 25.42
CA ARG A 131 -5.60 -11.74 25.32
C ARG A 131 -5.98 -13.21 25.50
N PRO A 132 -6.41 -13.65 26.69
CA PRO A 132 -7.18 -14.87 26.79
C PRO A 132 -8.47 -14.67 26.00
N LEU A 133 -8.81 -15.67 25.19
CA LEU A 133 -10.07 -15.76 24.49
C LEU A 133 -11.20 -15.73 25.54
N GLU A 134 -11.98 -14.65 25.54
CA GLU A 134 -13.33 -14.67 26.10
C GLU A 134 -14.12 -15.70 25.28
N THR A 135 -14.16 -16.93 25.81
CA THR A 135 -15.13 -17.92 25.38
C THR A 135 -16.44 -17.47 26.00
N ALA A 136 -17.39 -17.14 25.15
CA ALA A 136 -18.76 -16.91 25.53
C ALA A 136 -19.28 -18.17 26.23
N GLU A 137 -19.57 -18.09 27.53
CA GLU A 137 -20.58 -18.92 28.19
C GLU A 137 -20.96 -18.31 29.56
N GLU A 138 -22.25 -17.99 29.68
CA GLU A 138 -23.07 -17.87 30.89
C GLU A 138 -22.50 -17.18 32.14
N VAL A 139 -22.86 -15.90 32.32
CA VAL A 139 -23.05 -15.33 33.66
C VAL A 139 -24.53 -15.48 34.03
N GLN A 140 -24.84 -16.57 34.74
CA GLN A 140 -26.09 -16.76 35.46
C GLN A 140 -26.27 -15.61 36.48
N VAL A 141 -27.40 -14.94 36.37
CA VAL A 141 -27.88 -13.92 37.31
C VAL A 141 -28.13 -14.61 38.66
N GLN A 142 -27.31 -14.30 39.66
CA GLN A 142 -27.51 -14.74 41.04
C GLN A 142 -27.78 -13.50 41.90
N ILE A 143 -29.06 -13.22 42.09
CA ILE A 143 -29.57 -12.19 43.00
C ILE A 143 -29.36 -12.71 44.43
N PRO A 144 -28.55 -12.06 45.30
CA PRO A 144 -28.54 -12.40 46.71
C PRO A 144 -29.81 -11.86 47.39
N ASP A 145 -30.43 -12.77 48.13
CA ASP A 145 -31.67 -12.62 48.90
C ASP A 145 -31.65 -11.37 49.81
N VAL A 146 -32.65 -10.51 49.64
CA VAL A 146 -32.90 -9.35 50.52
C VAL A 146 -33.81 -9.85 51.65
N PRO A 147 -33.36 -9.91 52.92
CA PRO A 147 -34.22 -10.36 53.99
C PRO A 147 -35.27 -9.29 54.30
N PRO A 148 -36.59 -9.60 54.27
CA PRO A 148 -37.58 -8.66 54.76
C PRO A 148 -37.56 -8.63 56.30
N ALA A 149 -37.19 -7.48 56.85
CA ALA A 149 -37.30 -7.19 58.26
C ALA A 149 -38.77 -7.12 58.70
N LEU A 150 -39.06 -7.90 59.76
CA LEU A 150 -39.99 -7.66 60.87
C LEU A 150 -41.38 -7.08 60.56
N GLY A 151 -42.39 -7.94 60.71
CA GLY A 151 -43.79 -7.52 60.82
C GLY A 151 -44.66 -8.58 61.50
N GLY A 152 -44.76 -8.54 62.84
CA GLY A 152 -46.05 -8.69 63.50
C GLY A 152 -46.35 -9.94 64.32
N SER A 153 -46.61 -9.67 65.62
CA SER A 153 -47.64 -10.28 66.47
C SER A 153 -47.35 -11.63 67.15
N PHE A 154 -46.94 -11.54 68.42
CA PHE A 154 -47.34 -12.50 69.44
C PHE A 154 -48.45 -11.85 70.28
N TYR A 155 -49.43 -12.67 70.64
CA TYR A 155 -50.57 -12.39 71.51
C TYR A 155 -50.16 -11.94 72.92
#